data_AF-A0A4J1XXM4-F1
#
_entry.id   AF-A0A4J1XXM4-F1
#
_cell.length_a   1.000
_cell.length_b   1.000
_cell.length_c   1.000
_cell.angle_alpha   90.00
_cell.angle_beta   90.00
_cell.angle_gamma   90.00
#
_symmetry.space_group_name_H-M   'P 1'
#
loop_
_entity.id
_entity.type
_entity.pdbx_description
1 polymer ?
#
loop_
_entity_poly.entity_id
_entity_poly.type
_entity_poly.pdbx_seq_one_letter_code
_entity_poly.pdbx_strand_id
1 'polypeptide(L)'
;MAESALINLINFSKENEELTNLVSGHASKREKATISKDGLIQARSIENFIDNYALSDFDFSTIKEKCVFIKINNSFQADDTTEDIYHNVRGVWNISESRKKDLEYALALYRGVCVGVYKIQGWKKAYEHSSEYPFPTRKEGGKIETSEETIVKYSNIEDLKKDYPELYKRSFSNSEFPQKSLDKWRNRSFFYGNWDGSDVPQHLAQCLNKRIINIPKFTKSVKEFKSIDNQASVIYNDLK
;
A
#
# COMPACT_ATOMS: atom_id res chain seq x y z
N MET A 1 8.06 -26.36 3.34
CA MET A 1 7.83 -25.11 4.10
C MET A 1 6.57 -25.20 4.97
N ALA A 2 5.41 -25.60 4.43
CA ALA A 2 4.21 -25.85 5.25
C ALA A 2 4.39 -26.98 6.29
N GLU A 3 5.05 -28.06 5.90
CA GLU A 3 5.38 -29.20 6.78
C GLU A 3 6.28 -28.79 7.97
N SER A 4 7.39 -28.11 7.70
CA SER A 4 8.27 -27.50 8.70
C SER A 4 7.52 -26.59 9.69
N ALA A 5 6.59 -25.77 9.20
CA ALA A 5 5.79 -24.88 10.04
C ALA A 5 4.81 -25.67 10.93
N LEU A 6 4.18 -26.73 10.41
CA LEU A 6 3.27 -27.60 11.16
C LEU A 6 4.01 -28.38 12.26
N ILE A 7 5.21 -28.91 11.96
CA ILE A 7 6.07 -29.58 12.94
C ILE A 7 6.43 -28.62 14.08
N ASN A 8 6.81 -27.38 13.77
CA ASN A 8 7.11 -26.37 14.78
C ASN A 8 5.89 -26.02 15.64
N LEU A 9 4.70 -25.94 15.04
CA LEU A 9 3.45 -25.63 15.74
C LEU A 9 3.06 -26.74 16.73
N ILE A 10 3.18 -28.02 16.32
CA ILE A 10 2.85 -29.18 17.16
C ILE A 10 3.87 -29.36 18.28
N ASN A 11 5.16 -29.17 18.02
CA ASN A 11 6.18 -29.19 19.07
C ASN A 11 5.96 -28.06 20.10
N PHE A 12 5.37 -26.93 19.70
CA PHE A 12 5.03 -25.83 20.60
C PHE A 12 3.77 -26.08 21.44
N SER A 13 2.78 -26.83 20.94
CA SER A 13 1.52 -27.08 21.66
C SER A 13 1.67 -27.98 22.89
N LYS A 14 2.88 -28.49 23.18
CA LYS A 14 3.21 -29.41 24.28
C LYS A 14 2.38 -30.70 24.27
N GLU A 15 1.79 -31.07 23.14
CA GLU A 15 1.25 -32.41 22.98
C GLU A 15 2.42 -33.41 22.98
N ASN A 16 2.23 -34.56 23.62
CA ASN A 16 3.29 -35.54 23.91
C ASN A 16 3.86 -36.26 22.67
N GLU A 17 3.70 -35.71 21.48
CA GLU A 17 4.17 -36.28 20.22
C GLU A 17 5.19 -35.33 19.58
N GLU A 18 6.47 -35.67 19.69
CA GLU A 18 7.53 -35.01 18.93
C GLU A 18 7.44 -35.42 17.46
N LEU A 19 6.98 -34.51 16.60
CA LEU A 19 7.05 -34.73 15.16
C LEU A 19 8.48 -34.49 14.67
N THR A 20 9.02 -35.48 13.96
CA THR A 20 10.34 -35.38 13.34
C THR A 20 10.20 -35.40 11.83
N ASN A 21 11.00 -34.58 11.14
CA ASN A 21 11.02 -34.56 9.68
C ASN A 21 11.78 -35.79 9.17
N LEU A 22 11.16 -36.59 8.29
CA LEU A 22 11.81 -37.74 7.64
C LEU A 22 12.94 -37.32 6.68
N VAL A 23 12.81 -36.13 6.09
CA VAL A 23 13.83 -35.52 5.23
C VAL A 23 14.68 -34.61 6.11
N SER A 24 15.98 -34.91 6.26
CA SER A 24 16.92 -34.23 7.17
C SER A 24 17.27 -32.77 6.82
N GLY A 25 16.32 -31.99 6.33
CA GLY A 25 16.43 -30.55 6.08
C GLY A 25 16.10 -29.73 7.34
N HIS A 26 14.90 -29.92 7.90
CA HIS A 26 14.35 -29.07 8.97
C HIS A 26 14.97 -29.36 10.35
N ALA A 27 15.35 -28.30 11.07
CA ALA A 27 16.07 -28.27 12.35
C ALA A 27 17.44 -29.00 12.37
N SER A 28 17.96 -29.39 11.20
CA SER A 28 19.24 -30.08 11.07
C SER A 28 20.41 -29.18 11.50
N LYS A 29 21.54 -29.78 11.93
CA LYS A 29 22.78 -29.04 12.21
C LYS A 29 23.22 -28.21 10.99
N ARG A 30 22.98 -28.74 9.79
CA ARG A 30 23.28 -28.08 8.53
C ARG A 30 22.41 -26.85 8.32
N GLU A 31 21.08 -26.94 8.46
CA GLU A 31 20.17 -25.79 8.30
C GLU A 31 20.42 -24.71 9.36
N LYS A 32 20.65 -25.09 10.62
CA LYS A 32 20.98 -24.14 11.70
C LYS A 32 22.29 -23.37 11.47
N ALA A 33 23.23 -23.99 10.75
CA ALA A 33 24.54 -23.42 10.44
C ALA A 33 24.65 -22.84 9.01
N THR A 34 23.66 -23.06 8.15
CA THR A 34 23.66 -22.55 6.77
C THR A 34 23.09 -21.15 6.79
N ILE A 35 23.90 -20.16 6.43
CA ILE A 35 23.43 -18.82 6.09
C ILE A 35 23.19 -18.86 4.57
N SER A 36 21.96 -18.64 4.13
CA SER A 36 21.68 -18.55 2.69
C SER A 36 22.40 -17.34 2.08
N LYS A 37 22.62 -17.34 0.75
CA LYS A 37 23.33 -16.24 0.03
C LYS A 37 22.72 -14.85 0.25
N ASP A 38 21.47 -14.82 0.66
CA ASP A 38 20.59 -13.69 0.97
C ASP A 38 20.39 -13.48 2.49
N GLY A 39 20.94 -14.33 3.36
CA GLY A 39 20.89 -14.17 4.83
C GLY A 39 19.55 -14.49 5.49
N LEU A 40 18.59 -15.06 4.74
CA LEU A 40 17.19 -15.19 5.17
C LEU A 40 16.80 -16.58 5.70
N ILE A 41 17.60 -17.62 5.42
CA ILE A 41 17.28 -19.01 5.77
C ILE A 41 18.16 -19.49 6.92
N GLN A 42 17.88 -19.00 8.13
CA GLN A 42 18.27 -19.70 9.36
C GLN A 42 17.00 -20.22 10.02
N ALA A 43 17.01 -21.42 10.59
CA ALA A 43 15.92 -21.88 11.45
C ALA A 43 15.77 -20.88 12.61
N ARG A 44 14.67 -20.11 12.62
CA ARG A 44 14.43 -19.03 13.58
C ARG A 44 13.78 -19.60 14.83
N SER A 45 14.10 -19.06 16.00
CA SER A 45 13.29 -19.34 17.19
C SER A 45 11.91 -18.71 17.03
N ILE A 46 10.92 -19.20 17.79
CA ILE A 46 9.58 -18.62 17.80
C ILE A 46 9.64 -17.17 18.28
N GLU A 47 10.47 -16.87 19.26
CA GLU A 47 10.70 -15.50 19.77
C GLU A 47 11.25 -14.61 18.65
N ASN A 48 12.28 -15.07 17.93
CA ASN A 48 12.84 -14.31 16.81
C ASN A 48 11.83 -14.13 15.68
N PHE A 49 10.99 -15.14 15.39
CA PHE A 49 9.92 -15.00 14.43
C PHE A 49 8.85 -14.01 14.90
N ILE A 50 8.44 -14.05 16.17
CA ILE A 50 7.45 -13.13 16.72
C ILE A 50 8.01 -11.70 16.72
N ASP A 51 9.23 -11.50 17.20
CA ASP A 51 9.87 -10.19 17.31
C ASP A 51 10.12 -9.53 15.94
N ASN A 52 10.40 -10.35 14.91
CA ASN A 52 10.74 -9.83 13.57
C ASN A 52 9.60 -9.94 12.55
N TYR A 53 8.60 -10.80 12.76
CA TYR A 53 7.58 -11.15 11.77
C TYR A 53 6.16 -11.27 12.31
N ALA A 54 5.92 -11.33 13.62
CA ALA A 54 4.54 -11.27 14.11
C ALA A 54 4.01 -9.86 13.85
N LEU A 55 3.05 -9.79 12.91
CA LEU A 55 2.30 -8.57 12.66
C LEU A 55 1.49 -8.26 13.92
N SER A 56 1.91 -7.22 14.65
CA SER A 56 1.10 -6.66 15.73
C SER A 56 -0.02 -5.79 15.13
N ASP A 57 -1.13 -5.72 15.85
CA ASP A 57 -2.22 -4.82 15.49
C ASP A 57 -1.93 -3.40 15.99
N PHE A 58 -2.43 -2.41 15.25
CA PHE A 58 -2.41 -1.01 15.64
C PHE A 58 -3.84 -0.46 15.69
N ASP A 59 -4.30 -0.09 16.89
CA ASP A 59 -5.62 0.50 17.10
C ASP A 59 -5.64 1.96 16.65
N PHE A 60 -6.21 2.18 15.46
CA PHE A 60 -6.29 3.50 14.85
C PHE A 60 -7.33 4.43 15.49
N SER A 61 -8.16 3.94 16.42
CA SER A 61 -9.16 4.78 17.09
C SER A 61 -8.55 5.85 18.01
N THR A 62 -7.25 5.72 18.30
CA THR A 62 -6.47 6.66 19.11
C THR A 62 -5.92 7.85 18.30
N ILE A 63 -5.87 7.73 16.98
CA ILE A 63 -5.33 8.75 16.06
C ILE A 63 -6.37 9.85 15.84
N LYS A 64 -5.94 11.11 15.97
CA LYS A 64 -6.80 12.31 15.86
C LYS A 64 -6.60 13.07 14.56
N GLU A 65 -5.56 12.73 13.81
CA GLU A 65 -5.25 13.29 12.52
C GLU A 65 -6.18 12.71 11.45
N LYS A 66 -6.64 13.56 10.53
CA LYS A 66 -7.46 13.10 9.41
C LYS A 66 -6.58 12.43 8.35
N CYS A 67 -6.79 11.14 8.15
CA CYS A 67 -5.97 10.25 7.37
C CYS A 67 -6.75 9.59 6.22
N VAL A 68 -6.05 9.37 5.11
CA VAL A 68 -6.50 8.52 4.02
C VAL A 68 -5.65 7.26 4.00
N PHE A 69 -6.30 6.12 3.89
CA PHE A 69 -5.67 4.82 3.78
C PHE A 69 -5.80 4.35 2.34
N ILE A 70 -4.68 4.03 1.71
CA ILE A 70 -4.61 3.73 0.30
C ILE A 70 -4.01 2.34 0.13
N LYS A 71 -4.78 1.45 -0.47
CA LYS A 71 -4.35 0.08 -0.74
C LYS A 71 -3.48 0.05 -1.99
N ILE A 72 -2.26 -0.42 -1.82
CA ILE A 72 -1.27 -0.60 -2.88
C ILE A 72 -1.02 -2.09 -3.19
N ASN A 73 -2.02 -2.94 -2.95
CA ASN A 73 -1.95 -4.40 -3.08
C ASN A 73 -1.43 -4.89 -4.46
N ASN A 74 -1.70 -4.13 -5.52
CA ASN A 74 -1.34 -4.50 -6.88
C ASN A 74 0.01 -3.92 -7.33
N SER A 75 0.52 -2.88 -6.66
CA SER A 75 1.74 -2.17 -7.06
C SER A 75 2.92 -2.40 -6.11
N PHE A 76 2.65 -2.80 -4.86
CA PHE A 76 3.69 -3.07 -3.87
C PHE A 76 4.53 -4.30 -4.24
N GLN A 77 5.84 -4.14 -4.22
CA GLN A 77 6.84 -5.22 -4.32
C GLN A 77 7.62 -5.35 -3.01
N ALA A 78 8.15 -6.54 -2.74
CA ALA A 78 8.87 -6.82 -1.49
C ALA A 78 10.21 -6.06 -1.38
N ASP A 79 10.78 -5.65 -2.50
CA ASP A 79 12.02 -4.88 -2.63
C ASP A 79 11.77 -3.38 -2.84
N ASP A 80 10.51 -2.91 -2.76
CA ASP A 80 10.18 -1.49 -2.86
C ASP A 80 10.88 -0.69 -1.75
N THR A 81 11.57 0.37 -2.16
CA THR A 81 12.13 1.35 -1.22
C THR A 81 11.03 2.24 -0.63
N THR A 82 11.35 3.03 0.40
CA THR A 82 10.40 4.01 0.96
C THR A 82 9.90 5.01 -0.09
N GLU A 83 10.75 5.38 -1.04
CA GLU A 83 10.41 6.24 -2.18
C GLU A 83 9.48 5.52 -3.18
N ASP A 84 9.71 4.24 -3.46
CA ASP A 84 8.82 3.45 -4.33
C ASP A 84 7.41 3.32 -3.72
N ILE A 85 7.34 3.03 -2.41
CA ILE A 85 6.07 2.99 -1.67
C ILE A 85 5.38 4.36 -1.72
N TYR A 86 6.15 5.44 -1.59
CA TYR A 86 5.64 6.81 -1.70
C TYR A 86 5.00 7.07 -3.07
N HIS A 87 5.67 6.70 -4.17
CA HIS A 87 5.15 6.84 -5.53
C HIS A 87 3.89 6.00 -5.76
N ASN A 88 3.84 4.78 -5.21
CA ASN A 88 2.68 3.91 -5.26
C ASN A 88 1.46 4.52 -4.54
N VAL A 89 1.67 5.06 -3.33
CA VAL A 89 0.59 5.60 -2.50
C VAL A 89 0.09 6.96 -2.98
N ARG A 90 0.98 7.83 -3.49
CA ARG A 90 0.59 9.18 -3.93
C ARG A 90 -0.21 9.21 -5.21
N GLY A 91 -0.41 8.05 -5.85
CA GLY A 91 -1.07 7.80 -7.14
C GLY A 91 -2.27 8.68 -7.51
N VAL A 92 -2.83 8.44 -8.70
CA VAL A 92 -3.90 9.30 -9.20
C VAL A 92 -5.27 8.81 -8.70
N TRP A 93 -5.80 9.49 -7.67
CA TRP A 93 -7.01 9.09 -6.94
C TRP A 93 -8.22 9.96 -7.25
N ASN A 94 -9.41 9.35 -7.21
CA ASN A 94 -10.67 10.08 -7.29
C ASN A 94 -11.14 10.47 -5.87
N ILE A 95 -10.69 11.62 -5.38
CA ILE A 95 -11.00 12.13 -4.03
C ILE A 95 -11.74 13.47 -4.15
N SER A 96 -12.81 13.64 -3.36
CA SER A 96 -13.61 14.87 -3.39
C SER A 96 -12.83 16.06 -2.85
N GLU A 97 -13.15 17.26 -3.36
CA GLU A 97 -12.53 18.50 -2.91
C GLU A 97 -12.71 18.76 -1.41
N SER A 98 -13.88 18.41 -0.87
CA SER A 98 -14.15 18.50 0.57
C SER A 98 -13.20 17.65 1.41
N ARG A 99 -12.88 16.42 0.97
CA ARG A 99 -11.96 15.54 1.70
C ARG A 99 -10.52 16.03 1.57
N LYS A 100 -10.10 16.48 0.39
CA LYS A 100 -8.72 16.94 0.15
C LYS A 100 -8.29 18.09 1.08
N LYS A 101 -9.22 19.00 1.42
CA LYS A 101 -8.96 20.13 2.34
C LYS A 101 -8.66 19.70 3.77
N ASP A 102 -9.18 18.55 4.15
CA ASP A 102 -9.18 18.07 5.53
C ASP A 102 -8.12 16.98 5.76
N LEU A 103 -7.64 16.31 4.71
CA LEU A 103 -6.71 15.19 4.82
C LEU A 103 -5.28 15.68 5.09
N GLU A 104 -4.70 15.19 6.17
CA GLU A 104 -3.37 15.56 6.66
C GLU A 104 -2.32 14.50 6.33
N TYR A 105 -2.69 13.20 6.39
CA TYR A 105 -1.76 12.09 6.18
C TYR A 105 -2.33 11.02 5.27
N ALA A 106 -1.44 10.35 4.54
CA ALA A 106 -1.74 9.19 3.71
C ALA A 106 -0.98 7.96 4.25
N LEU A 107 -1.71 6.86 4.44
CA LEU A 107 -1.16 5.58 4.85
C LEU A 107 -1.19 4.60 3.68
N ALA A 108 -0.03 4.06 3.33
CA ALA A 108 0.11 3.00 2.35
C ALA A 108 -0.21 1.65 3.02
N LEU A 109 -1.18 0.93 2.46
CA LEU A 109 -1.61 -0.36 2.96
C LEU A 109 -1.31 -1.48 1.97
N TYR A 110 -0.62 -2.51 2.46
CA TYR A 110 -0.46 -3.78 1.77
C TYR A 110 -1.11 -4.89 2.60
N ARG A 111 -2.19 -5.49 2.08
CA ARG A 111 -2.95 -6.58 2.74
C ARG A 111 -3.35 -6.28 4.20
N GLY A 112 -3.66 -5.02 4.47
CA GLY A 112 -4.09 -4.52 5.80
C GLY A 112 -2.94 -4.11 6.73
N VAL A 113 -1.68 -4.32 6.32
CA VAL A 113 -0.49 -3.84 7.02
C VAL A 113 -0.11 -2.46 6.50
N CYS A 114 0.19 -1.52 7.40
CA CYS A 114 0.72 -0.23 7.00
C CYS A 114 2.22 -0.36 6.67
N VAL A 115 2.57 -0.04 5.43
CA VAL A 115 3.95 -0.13 4.90
C VAL A 115 4.58 1.24 4.65
N GLY A 116 3.80 2.32 4.81
CA GLY A 116 4.27 3.69 4.64
C GLY A 116 3.28 4.68 5.22
N VAL A 117 3.78 5.79 5.76
CA VAL A 117 2.99 6.92 6.28
C VAL A 117 3.62 8.19 5.75
N TYR A 118 2.80 9.10 5.22
CA TYR A 118 3.28 10.30 4.57
C TYR A 118 2.39 11.49 4.91
N LYS A 119 2.99 12.65 5.18
CA LYS A 119 2.25 13.89 5.31
C LYS A 119 1.83 14.39 3.93
N ILE A 120 0.58 14.84 3.84
CA ILE A 120 0.05 15.50 2.66
C ILE A 120 0.33 16.99 2.79
N GLN A 121 1.26 17.50 1.96
CA GLN A 121 1.55 18.94 1.89
C GLN A 121 0.61 19.67 0.93
N GLY A 122 0.00 18.93 0.00
CA GLY A 122 -1.06 19.44 -0.86
C GLY A 122 -1.43 18.47 -1.96
N TRP A 123 -2.31 18.93 -2.84
CA TRP A 123 -2.89 18.14 -3.92
C TRP A 123 -2.72 18.85 -5.26
N LYS A 124 -2.52 18.07 -6.32
CA LYS A 124 -2.57 18.52 -7.71
C LYS A 124 -3.50 17.61 -8.48
N LYS A 125 -4.16 18.16 -9.51
CA LYS A 125 -4.86 17.31 -10.47
C LYS A 125 -3.86 16.62 -11.38
N ALA A 126 -4.25 15.49 -11.95
CA ALA A 126 -3.38 14.66 -12.76
C ALA A 126 -2.80 15.43 -13.97
N TYR A 127 -3.60 16.29 -14.60
CA TYR A 127 -3.13 17.14 -15.70
C TYR A 127 -2.20 18.29 -15.27
N GLU A 128 -2.09 18.58 -13.97
CA GLU A 128 -1.27 19.68 -13.41
C GLU A 128 0.14 19.21 -13.00
N HIS A 129 0.54 17.99 -13.37
CA HIS A 129 1.88 17.49 -13.12
C HIS A 129 2.94 18.32 -13.86
N SER A 130 4.12 18.42 -13.25
CA SER A 130 5.24 19.21 -13.76
C SER A 130 6.57 18.62 -13.27
N SER A 131 7.70 19.24 -13.60
CA SER A 131 8.99 18.86 -13.03
C SER A 131 9.05 19.05 -11.50
N GLU A 132 8.35 20.07 -10.97
CA GLU A 132 8.24 20.32 -9.52
C GLU A 132 7.28 19.32 -8.85
N TYR A 133 6.18 18.99 -9.53
CA TYR A 133 5.18 18.03 -9.06
C TYR A 133 5.06 16.86 -10.04
N PRO A 134 6.03 15.91 -10.03
CA PRO A 134 6.06 14.83 -11.00
C PRO A 134 4.82 13.95 -10.91
N PHE A 135 4.41 13.42 -12.06
CA PHE A 135 3.30 12.48 -12.13
C PHE A 135 3.65 11.22 -11.31
N PRO A 136 2.69 10.63 -10.55
CA PRO A 136 2.94 9.39 -9.84
C PRO A 136 3.25 8.24 -10.80
N THR A 137 4.53 7.88 -10.90
CA THR A 137 4.97 6.74 -11.70
C THR A 137 4.88 5.46 -10.88
N ARG A 138 4.16 4.47 -11.39
CA ARG A 138 4.08 3.14 -10.77
C ARG A 138 5.06 2.21 -11.48
N LYS A 139 5.70 1.33 -10.70
CA LYS A 139 6.42 0.19 -11.26
C LYS A 139 5.41 -0.93 -11.51
N GLU A 140 5.18 -1.28 -12.77
CA GLU A 140 4.40 -2.45 -13.15
C GLU A 140 5.35 -3.48 -13.77
N GLY A 141 5.50 -4.64 -13.12
CA GLY A 141 6.46 -5.67 -13.55
C GLY A 141 7.92 -5.18 -13.64
N GLY A 142 8.33 -4.24 -12.77
CA GLY A 142 9.67 -3.67 -12.73
C GLY A 142 9.96 -2.57 -13.76
N LYS A 143 8.96 -2.14 -14.55
CA LYS A 143 9.07 -1.03 -15.49
C LYS A 143 8.22 0.15 -15.06
N ILE A 144 8.70 1.37 -15.32
CA ILE A 144 7.92 2.60 -15.09
C ILE A 144 6.80 2.67 -16.12
N GLU A 145 5.54 2.66 -15.66
CA GLU A 145 4.38 2.86 -16.52
C GLU A 145 4.18 4.36 -16.80
N THR A 146 4.44 4.81 -18.02
CA THR A 146 4.34 6.23 -18.42
C THR A 146 3.04 6.58 -19.15
N SER A 147 2.23 5.57 -19.49
CA SER A 147 1.05 5.78 -20.33
C SER A 147 0.01 6.70 -19.68
N GLU A 148 -0.16 6.60 -18.36
CA GLU A 148 -1.07 7.43 -17.60
C GLU A 148 -0.66 8.90 -17.65
N GLU A 149 0.63 9.18 -17.50
CA GLU A 149 1.22 10.51 -17.62
C GLU A 149 0.96 11.10 -19.01
N THR A 150 1.17 10.30 -20.07
CA THR A 150 0.88 10.72 -21.45
C THR A 150 -0.59 11.04 -21.64
N ILE A 151 -1.51 10.18 -21.18
CA ILE A 151 -2.95 10.36 -21.34
C ILE A 151 -3.41 11.70 -20.76
N VAL A 152 -2.97 12.05 -19.54
CA VAL A 152 -3.51 13.22 -18.84
C VAL A 152 -3.05 14.57 -19.44
N LYS A 153 -1.99 14.56 -20.27
CA LYS A 153 -1.48 15.74 -21.00
C LYS A 153 -2.48 16.23 -22.05
N TYR A 154 -3.29 15.33 -22.60
CA TYR A 154 -4.28 15.67 -23.63
C TYR A 154 -5.57 16.18 -23.00
N SER A 155 -6.11 17.31 -23.47
CA SER A 155 -7.45 17.79 -23.09
C SER A 155 -8.56 17.30 -24.02
N ASN A 156 -8.20 16.89 -25.24
CA ASN A 156 -9.13 16.43 -26.26
C ASN A 156 -8.77 15.00 -26.67
N ILE A 157 -9.77 14.13 -26.70
CA ILE A 157 -9.60 12.72 -27.02
C ILE A 157 -9.19 12.48 -28.48
N GLU A 158 -9.60 13.33 -29.42
CA GLU A 158 -9.23 13.16 -30.83
C GLU A 158 -7.75 13.45 -31.07
N ASP A 159 -7.16 14.39 -30.32
CA ASP A 159 -5.73 14.66 -30.37
C ASP A 159 -4.93 13.47 -29.82
N LEU A 160 -5.36 12.88 -28.69
CA LEU A 160 -4.75 11.67 -28.14
C LEU A 160 -4.83 10.50 -29.12
N LYS A 161 -5.98 10.33 -29.78
CA LYS A 161 -6.20 9.26 -30.77
C LYS A 161 -5.33 9.43 -32.01
N LYS A 162 -5.10 10.67 -32.45
CA LYS A 162 -4.23 10.99 -33.57
C LYS A 162 -2.76 10.70 -33.25
N ASP A 163 -2.30 11.16 -32.09
CA ASP A 163 -0.87 11.09 -31.73
C ASP A 163 -0.49 9.71 -31.16
N TYR A 164 -1.40 9.06 -30.43
CA TYR A 164 -1.20 7.76 -29.77
C TYR A 164 -2.39 6.80 -30.00
N PRO A 165 -2.61 6.34 -31.25
CA PRO A 165 -3.76 5.50 -31.60
C PRO A 165 -3.84 4.18 -30.82
N GLU A 166 -2.69 3.53 -30.56
CA GLU A 166 -2.64 2.29 -29.79
C GLU A 166 -2.98 2.51 -28.31
N LEU A 167 -2.55 3.64 -27.73
CA LEU A 167 -2.89 3.99 -26.35
C LEU A 167 -4.37 4.34 -26.21
N TYR A 168 -4.90 5.10 -27.17
CA TYR A 168 -6.33 5.36 -27.25
C TYR A 168 -7.13 4.06 -27.33
N LYS A 169 -6.74 3.14 -28.21
CA LYS A 169 -7.41 1.84 -28.36
C LYS A 169 -7.36 1.04 -27.07
N ARG A 170 -6.21 0.98 -26.39
CA ARG A 170 -6.06 0.25 -25.13
C ARG A 170 -6.94 0.82 -24.00
N SER A 171 -7.01 2.15 -23.88
CA SER A 171 -7.59 2.80 -22.70
C SER A 171 -9.02 3.29 -22.88
N PHE A 172 -9.48 3.52 -24.11
CA PHE A 172 -10.75 4.19 -24.40
C PHE A 172 -11.65 3.48 -25.43
N SER A 173 -11.21 2.39 -26.08
CA SER A 173 -12.02 1.73 -27.13
C SER A 173 -13.38 1.23 -26.64
N ASN A 174 -13.47 0.85 -25.37
CA ASN A 174 -14.68 0.30 -24.77
C ASN A 174 -15.55 1.38 -24.09
N SER A 175 -15.14 2.65 -24.16
CA SER A 175 -15.87 3.76 -23.55
C SER A 175 -16.90 4.33 -24.52
N GLU A 176 -18.17 4.36 -24.12
CA GLU A 176 -19.25 5.03 -24.86
C GLU A 176 -19.01 6.53 -25.01
N PHE A 177 -18.41 7.17 -23.99
CA PHE A 177 -18.08 8.61 -23.98
C PHE A 177 -16.58 8.85 -23.71
N PRO A 178 -15.69 8.61 -24.69
CA PRO A 178 -14.23 8.69 -24.51
C PRO A 178 -13.74 10.01 -23.92
N GLN A 179 -14.26 11.15 -24.40
CA GLN A 179 -13.91 12.48 -23.88
C GLN A 179 -14.25 12.62 -22.39
N LYS A 180 -15.43 12.19 -21.96
CA LYS A 180 -15.84 12.24 -20.55
C LYS A 180 -14.96 11.33 -19.67
N SER A 181 -14.56 10.18 -20.20
CA SER A 181 -13.62 9.26 -19.53
C SER A 181 -12.25 9.90 -19.37
N LEU A 182 -11.74 10.59 -20.39
CA LEU A 182 -10.51 11.38 -20.34
C LEU A 182 -10.60 12.49 -19.29
N ASP A 183 -11.67 13.30 -19.32
CA ASP A 183 -11.86 14.38 -18.36
C ASP A 183 -11.92 13.86 -16.92
N LYS A 184 -12.57 12.72 -16.69
CA LYS A 184 -12.60 12.07 -15.38
C LYS A 184 -11.20 11.64 -14.93
N TRP A 185 -10.38 11.11 -15.84
CA TRP A 185 -9.00 10.73 -15.55
C TRP A 185 -8.13 11.94 -15.22
N ARG A 186 -8.18 12.98 -16.06
CA ARG A 186 -7.42 14.22 -15.89
C ARG A 186 -7.72 14.91 -14.56
N ASN A 187 -8.99 14.90 -14.12
CA ASN A 187 -9.43 15.58 -12.90
C ASN A 187 -9.22 14.77 -11.61
N ARG A 188 -8.72 13.54 -11.68
CA ARG A 188 -8.23 12.85 -10.48
C ARG A 188 -7.07 13.61 -9.87
N SER A 189 -6.81 13.41 -8.58
CA SER A 189 -5.79 14.13 -7.84
C SER A 189 -4.74 13.19 -7.27
N PHE A 190 -3.50 13.65 -7.25
CA PHE A 190 -2.39 13.06 -6.53
C PHE A 190 -1.93 14.04 -5.45
N PHE A 191 -1.35 13.53 -4.37
CA PHE A 191 -0.79 14.37 -3.32
C PHE A 191 0.72 14.49 -3.47
N TYR A 192 1.31 15.50 -2.83
CA TYR A 192 2.75 15.66 -2.68
C TYR A 192 3.13 15.88 -1.21
N GLY A 193 4.41 15.64 -0.90
CA GLY A 193 4.95 15.59 0.46
C GLY A 193 6.36 15.00 0.46
N ASN A 194 6.97 14.88 1.63
CA ASN A 194 8.28 14.24 1.76
C ASN A 194 8.13 12.71 1.68
N TRP A 195 8.96 12.06 0.86
CA TRP A 195 8.93 10.61 0.71
C TRP A 195 9.62 9.87 1.88
N ASP A 196 10.46 10.56 2.64
CA ASP A 196 11.24 9.96 3.74
C ASP A 196 10.45 9.82 5.05
N GLY A 197 9.23 10.36 5.11
CA GLY A 197 8.38 10.35 6.30
C GLY A 197 8.90 11.23 7.45
N SER A 198 9.87 12.11 7.19
CA SER A 198 10.50 12.99 8.21
C SER A 198 9.51 13.91 8.93
N ASP A 199 8.37 14.21 8.29
CA ASP A 199 7.33 15.08 8.78
C ASP A 199 6.13 14.33 9.41
N VAL A 200 6.28 13.02 9.64
CA VAL A 200 5.29 12.18 10.31
C VAL A 200 5.54 12.14 11.82
N PRO A 201 4.52 12.45 12.65
CA PRO A 201 4.68 12.42 14.09
C PRO A 201 4.83 10.99 14.63
N GLN A 202 5.60 10.85 15.71
CA GLN A 202 6.02 9.55 16.23
C GLN A 202 4.85 8.61 16.56
N HIS A 203 3.74 9.13 17.10
CA HIS A 203 2.58 8.30 17.44
C HIS A 203 1.88 7.71 16.21
N LEU A 204 1.95 8.39 15.06
CA LEU A 204 1.42 7.89 13.80
C LEU A 204 2.42 6.92 13.15
N ALA A 205 3.73 7.22 13.19
CA ALA A 205 4.77 6.34 12.67
C ALA A 205 4.78 4.94 13.32
N GLN A 206 4.29 4.82 14.56
CA GLN A 206 4.13 3.54 15.26
C GLN A 206 3.21 2.52 14.57
N CYS A 207 2.41 2.94 13.58
CA CYS A 207 1.57 2.03 12.80
C CYS A 207 2.33 1.30 11.68
N LEU A 208 3.56 1.72 11.35
CA LEU A 208 4.39 1.05 10.35
C LEU A 208 4.64 -0.42 10.72
N ASN A 209 4.55 -1.29 9.73
CA ASN A 209 4.66 -2.75 9.83
C ASN A 209 3.64 -3.41 10.77
N LYS A 210 2.53 -2.71 11.05
CA LYS A 210 1.42 -3.23 11.85
C LYS A 210 0.15 -3.36 11.03
N ARG A 211 -0.68 -4.32 11.41
CA ARG A 211 -2.02 -4.46 10.85
C ARG A 211 -2.91 -3.38 11.44
N ILE A 212 -3.57 -2.60 10.60
CA ILE A 212 -4.46 -1.54 11.07
C ILE A 212 -5.81 -2.12 11.47
N ILE A 213 -6.25 -1.82 12.68
CA ILE A 213 -7.59 -2.17 13.19
C ILE A 213 -8.32 -0.93 13.69
N ASN A 214 -9.63 -1.07 13.93
CA ASN A 214 -10.48 -0.05 14.56
C ASN A 214 -10.44 1.33 13.89
N ILE A 215 -10.50 1.39 12.55
CA ILE A 215 -10.55 2.67 11.82
C ILE A 215 -11.87 3.39 12.11
N PRO A 216 -11.87 4.60 12.68
CA PRO A 216 -13.11 5.31 13.02
C PRO A 216 -14.05 5.52 11.83
N LYS A 217 -15.33 5.24 12.06
CA LYS A 217 -16.43 5.57 11.15
C LYS A 217 -17.26 6.72 11.73
N PHE A 218 -17.73 7.62 10.88
CA PHE A 218 -18.60 8.71 11.30
C PHE A 218 -19.97 8.16 11.71
N THR A 219 -20.28 8.18 13.00
CA THR A 219 -21.58 7.76 13.53
C THR A 219 -22.04 8.71 14.64
N LYS A 220 -23.36 8.94 14.70
CA LYS A 220 -23.96 9.86 15.68
C LYS A 220 -24.10 9.26 17.08
N SER A 221 -24.15 7.93 17.22
CA SER A 221 -24.64 7.26 18.45
C SER A 221 -23.77 6.12 19.01
N VAL A 222 -23.05 5.34 18.20
CA VAL A 222 -22.23 4.19 18.66
C VAL A 222 -20.86 4.22 17.99
N LYS A 223 -19.76 3.98 18.72
CA LYS A 223 -18.42 3.84 18.11
C LYS A 223 -18.42 2.63 17.15
N GLU A 224 -18.50 2.90 15.86
CA GLU A 224 -18.35 1.90 14.81
C GLU A 224 -17.00 2.07 14.12
N PHE A 225 -16.46 0.94 13.64
CA PHE A 225 -15.18 0.90 12.94
C PHE A 225 -15.34 0.35 11.53
N LYS A 226 -14.52 0.85 10.60
CA LYS A 226 -14.41 0.31 9.25
C LYS A 226 -13.46 -0.88 9.26
N SER A 227 -13.83 -1.94 8.56
CA SER A 227 -12.93 -3.07 8.31
C SER A 227 -11.86 -2.69 7.29
N ILE A 228 -10.61 -3.04 7.59
CA ILE A 228 -9.49 -2.89 6.66
C ILE A 228 -9.57 -3.85 5.48
N ASP A 229 -10.32 -4.95 5.61
CA ASP A 229 -10.46 -6.00 4.59
C ASP A 229 -11.56 -5.70 3.55
N ASN A 230 -12.23 -4.54 3.66
CA ASN A 230 -13.16 -4.02 2.66
C ASN A 230 -12.55 -4.01 1.23
N GLN A 231 -13.34 -4.25 0.18
CA GLN A 231 -12.87 -4.16 -1.21
C GLN A 231 -12.43 -2.75 -1.66
N ALA A 232 -12.84 -1.67 -0.96
CA ALA A 232 -12.45 -0.32 -1.31
C ALA A 232 -10.93 -0.12 -1.30
N SER A 233 -10.39 0.46 -2.38
CA SER A 233 -8.97 0.80 -2.50
C SER A 233 -8.56 1.99 -1.64
N VAL A 234 -9.52 2.85 -1.29
CA VAL A 234 -9.30 4.05 -0.47
C VAL A 234 -10.29 4.02 0.70
N ILE A 235 -9.76 4.17 1.91
CA ILE A 235 -10.51 4.23 3.18
C ILE A 235 -10.12 5.54 3.88
N TYR A 236 -11.00 6.07 4.73
CA TYR A 236 -10.77 7.29 5.50
C TYR A 236 -11.12 7.03 6.97
N ASN A 237 -10.38 7.58 7.92
CA ASN A 237 -10.90 7.70 9.29
C ASN A 237 -11.81 8.93 9.34
N ASP A 238 -13.12 8.69 9.48
CA ASP A 238 -14.05 9.81 9.56
C ASP A 238 -14.17 10.25 11.02
N LEU A 239 -13.32 11.20 11.41
CA LEU A 239 -13.34 11.83 12.72
C LEU A 239 -14.51 12.84 12.81
N LYS A 240 -14.98 13.09 14.05
CA LYS A 240 -16.04 14.07 14.32
C LYS A 240 -15.51 15.50 14.30
#